data_AF-A0A9D6G0T6-F1
#
_entry.id   AF-A0A9D6G0T6-F1
#
_cell.length_a   1.000
_cell.length_b   1.000
_cell.length_c   1.000
_cell.angle_alpha   90.00
_cell.angle_beta   90.00
_cell.angle_gamma   90.00
#
_symmetry.space_group_name_H-M   'P 1'
#
loop_
_entity.id
_entity.type
_entity.pdbx_description
1 polymer ?
#
loop_
_entity_poly.entity_id
_entity_poly.type
_entity_poly.pdbx_seq_one_letter_code
_entity_poly.pdbx_strand_id
1 'polypeptide(L)' 'AQVQSVLEAGYGLLCYTVNDVETARKLFAWGVNAIITDRLDLIRPDFGAHR' A
#
# COMPACT_ATOMS: atom_id res chain seq x y z
N ALA A 1 1.14 -5.67 -13.70
CA ALA A 1 1.68 -4.88 -14.82
C ALA A 1 1.95 -3.45 -14.39
N GLN A 2 0.92 -2.59 -14.21
CA GLN A 2 1.12 -1.16 -13.92
C GLN A 2 2.02 -0.86 -12.69
N VAL A 3 1.79 -1.54 -11.57
CA VAL A 3 2.62 -1.37 -10.36
C VAL A 3 4.09 -1.62 -10.68
N GLN A 4 4.40 -2.74 -11.33
CA GLN A 4 5.77 -3.11 -11.67
C GLN A 4 6.40 -2.10 -12.63
N SER A 5 5.69 -1.65 -13.67
CA SER A 5 6.22 -0.65 -14.60
C SER A 5 6.60 0.67 -13.92
N VAL A 6 5.85 1.12 -12.90
CA VAL A 6 6.18 2.33 -12.13
C VAL A 6 7.42 2.12 -11.28
N LEU A 7 7.49 0.98 -10.58
CA LEU A 7 8.61 0.65 -9.68
C LEU A 7 9.90 0.40 -10.47
N GLU A 8 9.83 -0.29 -11.60
CA GLU A 8 10.96 -0.54 -12.52
C GLU A 8 11.50 0.75 -13.13
N ALA A 9 10.64 1.76 -13.33
CA ALA A 9 11.06 3.10 -13.75
C ALA A 9 11.73 3.92 -12.62
N GLY A 10 11.84 3.37 -11.41
CA GLY A 10 12.51 4.01 -10.27
C GLY A 10 11.66 5.01 -9.49
N TYR A 11 10.35 5.05 -9.72
CA TYR A 11 9.45 5.95 -9.00
C TYR A 11 8.88 5.31 -7.74
N GLY A 12 8.67 6.12 -6.70
CA GLY A 12 7.82 5.74 -5.58
C GLY A 12 6.35 5.71 -6.01
N LEU A 13 5.62 4.67 -5.62
CA LEU A 13 4.21 4.50 -5.90
C LEU A 13 3.39 4.61 -4.62
N LEU A 14 2.44 5.55 -4.61
CA LEU A 14 1.48 5.79 -3.55
C LEU A 14 0.06 5.57 -4.08
N CYS A 15 -0.81 4.94 -3.29
CA CYS A 15 -2.24 4.76 -3.64
C CYS A 15 -3.18 5.46 -2.64
N TYR A 16 -4.26 6.05 -3.14
CA TYR A 16 -5.28 6.73 -2.33
C TYR A 16 -6.69 6.57 -2.94
N THR A 17 -7.78 6.58 -2.18
CA THR A 17 -7.88 6.41 -0.71
C THR A 17 -8.13 4.94 -0.39
N VAL A 18 -7.26 4.31 0.41
CA VAL A 18 -7.30 2.88 0.71
C VAL A 18 -7.88 2.64 2.11
N ASN A 19 -9.18 2.39 2.19
CA ASN A 19 -9.90 2.23 3.45
C ASN A 19 -10.18 0.76 3.84
N ASP A 20 -9.83 -0.19 2.98
CA ASP A 20 -10.03 -1.62 3.18
C ASP A 20 -8.71 -2.35 3.49
N VAL A 21 -8.72 -3.22 4.50
CA VAL A 21 -7.54 -3.94 5.00
C VAL A 21 -7.03 -4.98 4.00
N GLU A 22 -7.94 -5.66 3.29
CA GLU A 22 -7.53 -6.66 2.29
C GLU A 22 -6.85 -5.98 1.10
N THR A 23 -7.43 -4.87 0.65
CA THR A 23 -6.87 -4.02 -0.40
C THR A 23 -5.50 -3.48 0.00
N ALA A 24 -5.34 -2.97 1.23
CA ALA A 24 -4.05 -2.52 1.73
C ALA A 24 -2.98 -3.63 1.68
N ARG A 25 -3.30 -4.84 2.17
CA ARG A 25 -2.40 -5.99 2.10
C ARG A 25 -2.02 -6.35 0.66
N LYS A 26 -3.00 -6.35 -0.25
CA LYS A 26 -2.80 -6.67 -1.66
C LYS A 26 -1.89 -5.64 -2.35
N LEU A 27 -2.09 -4.36 -2.08
CA LEU A 27 -1.25 -3.28 -2.62
C LEU A 27 0.19 -3.37 -2.11
N PHE A 28 0.38 -3.59 -0.80
CA PHE A 28 1.73 -3.80 -0.25
C PHE A 28 2.37 -5.08 -0.79
N ALA A 29 1.62 -6.17 -0.96
CA ALA A 29 2.11 -7.39 -1.57
C ALA A 29 2.52 -7.20 -3.06
N TRP A 30 1.96 -6.21 -3.75
CA TRP A 30 2.38 -5.82 -5.09
C TRP A 30 3.61 -4.92 -5.13
N GLY A 31 4.07 -4.41 -3.98
CA GLY A 31 5.23 -3.53 -3.86
C GLY A 31 4.92 -2.03 -3.84
N VAL A 32 3.65 -1.64 -3.69
CA VAL A 32 3.29 -0.22 -3.45
C VAL A 32 4.03 0.29 -2.22
N ASN A 33 4.63 1.47 -2.30
CA ASN A 33 5.48 2.00 -1.23
C ASN A 33 4.68 2.63 -0.09
N ALA A 34 3.54 3.24 -0.40
CA ALA A 34 2.71 3.94 0.58
C ALA A 34 1.23 3.93 0.19
N ILE A 35 0.36 4.09 1.18
CA ILE A 35 -1.07 4.32 0.98
C ILE A 35 -1.52 5.53 1.81
N ILE A 36 -2.58 6.18 1.35
CA ILE A 36 -3.34 7.15 2.15
C ILE A 36 -4.66 6.51 2.54
N THR A 37 -5.02 6.60 3.83
CA THR A 37 -6.20 5.97 4.41
C THR A 37 -6.89 6.91 5.39
N ASP A 38 -8.22 6.84 5.43
CA ASP A 38 -9.03 7.48 6.47
C ASP A 38 -9.25 6.54 7.67
N ARG A 39 -8.84 5.27 7.56
CA ARG A 39 -9.13 4.20 8.53
C ARG A 39 -7.91 3.85 9.36
N LEU A 40 -7.33 4.85 10.04
CA LEU A 40 -6.21 4.65 10.98
C LEU A 40 -6.57 3.71 12.16
N ASP A 41 -7.86 3.51 12.43
CA ASP A 41 -8.35 2.51 13.38
C ASP A 41 -8.11 1.06 12.93
N LEU A 42 -8.08 0.82 11.62
CA LEU A 42 -7.84 -0.51 11.02
C LEU A 42 -6.42 -0.66 10.45
N ILE A 43 -5.87 0.41 9.89
CA ILE A 43 -4.57 0.46 9.20
C ILE A 43 -3.67 1.42 9.97
N ARG A 44 -2.99 0.87 10.98
CA ARG A 44 -2.14 1.61 11.92
C ARG A 44 -0.69 1.71 11.41
N PRO A 45 0.18 2.54 12.01
CA PRO A 45 1.58 2.65 11.59
C PRO A 45 2.37 1.33 11.64
N ASP A 46 1.98 0.40 12.51
CA ASP A 46 2.54 -0.95 12.67
C ASP A 46 1.86 -2.00 11.76
N PHE A 47 1.01 -1.57 10.83
CA PHE A 47 0.28 -2.46 9.93
C PHE A 47 1.23 -3.33 9.11
N GLY A 48 1.19 -4.65 9.36
CA GLY A 48 2.06 -5.62 8.68
C GLY A 48 3.42 -5.85 9.33
N ALA A 49 3.74 -5.19 10.45
CA ALA A 49 4.99 -5.38 11.19
C ALA A 49 5.10 -6.74 11.91
N HIS A 50 4.00 -7.50 12.01
CA HIS A 50 3.93 -8.81 12.67
C HIS A 50 3.91 -9.99 11.70
N ARG A 51 4.70 -9.93 10.62
CA ARG A 51 4.95 -11.11 9.77
C ARG A 51 6.09 -11.95 10.31
#